data_AF-A0A534KFE5-F1
#
_entry.id   AF-A0A534KFE5-F1
#
_cell.length_a   1.000
_cell.length_b   1.000
_cell.length_c   1.000
_cell.angle_alpha   90.00
_cell.angle_beta   90.00
_cell.angle_gamma   90.00
#
_symmetry.space_group_name_H-M   'P 1'
#
loop_
_entity.id
_entity.type
_entity.pdbx_description
1 polymer ?
#
loop_
_entity_poly.entity_id
_entity_poly.type
_entity_poly.pdbx_seq_one_letter_code
_entity_poly.pdbx_strand_id
1 'polypeptide(L)'
;MILNVLINVYTIQASGSDVAAIKAGVLLSKRVQGMFDYLFGTTIGAFIVIATTPAISSPKDFWRYMTEEFPNSYVFYLFVMVLAIVTIWVSPVTIVSVNPTILSLEPYFLFVNGVAVATVILFAPYRFSIHMRRTKAGEEVRRDTFLIIFGISGFAVGELLFEILLPNYGIDLRAPGFILEMALVGLIAYGVREKSFLQELIVPEAEAHLPTKPTFSLERGYTYAVLERDASQAFEIFKDSVTHGAQGLCITRRAPKAVMTEYGLERTPILWLSRVATEKNAVRPSPPEKVAMAVEHFIEVSEKSIVLLDGFEYLVSHNDFGSVLALLHDLNESVVMRDSILLVPFDPTAFNEREIALVRREVKLLGPLAEDFGTVAKISR
;
A
#
# COMPACT_ATOMS: atom_id res chain seq x y z
N MET A 1 8.64 6.83 -28.14
CA MET A 1 7.59 6.35 -29.06
C MET A 1 7.50 7.17 -30.36
N ILE A 2 7.08 8.43 -30.33
CA ILE A 2 6.98 9.28 -31.55
C ILE A 2 8.32 9.39 -32.29
N LEU A 3 9.42 9.56 -31.55
CA LEU A 3 10.76 9.65 -32.12
C LEU A 3 11.18 8.37 -32.88
N ASN A 4 10.83 7.18 -32.39
CA ASN A 4 11.25 5.91 -32.98
C ASN A 4 10.44 5.59 -34.26
N VAL A 5 9.13 5.90 -34.22
CA VAL A 5 8.25 5.82 -35.40
C VAL A 5 8.68 6.83 -36.46
N LEU A 6 8.97 8.08 -36.08
CA LEU A 6 9.46 9.10 -37.01
C LEU A 6 10.83 8.74 -37.58
N ILE A 7 11.77 8.26 -36.77
CA ILE A 7 13.09 7.82 -37.27
C ILE A 7 12.92 6.67 -38.26
N ASN A 8 12.12 5.64 -37.97
CA ASN A 8 11.89 4.55 -38.93
C ASN A 8 11.20 5.03 -40.22
N VAL A 9 10.16 5.86 -40.13
CA VAL A 9 9.43 6.35 -41.30
C VAL A 9 10.30 7.26 -42.19
N TYR A 10 11.09 8.16 -41.60
CA TYR A 10 11.90 9.13 -42.34
C TYR A 10 13.26 8.59 -42.81
N THR A 11 13.87 7.64 -42.10
CA THR A 11 15.17 7.06 -42.52
C THR A 11 15.03 5.98 -43.58
N ILE A 12 13.92 5.23 -43.58
CA ILE A 12 13.66 4.18 -44.59
C ILE A 12 13.24 4.79 -45.95
N GLN A 13 12.72 6.03 -45.98
CA GLN A 13 12.39 6.74 -47.21
C GLN A 13 13.60 7.42 -47.90
N ALA A 14 14.79 7.42 -47.29
CA ALA A 14 15.99 7.99 -47.91
C ALA A 14 16.52 7.05 -49.01
N SER A 15 16.04 7.25 -50.24
CA SER A 15 16.55 6.61 -51.44
C SER A 15 18.02 7.01 -51.70
N GLY A 16 18.94 6.09 -51.42
CA GLY A 16 20.12 5.89 -52.28
C GLY A 16 21.39 6.70 -52.05
N SER A 17 21.53 7.56 -51.03
CA SER A 17 22.78 8.33 -50.88
C SER A 17 23.55 8.24 -49.56
N ASP A 18 23.04 7.65 -48.47
CA ASP A 18 23.87 7.50 -47.26
C ASP A 18 23.45 6.33 -46.34
N VAL A 19 23.82 5.11 -46.74
CA VAL A 19 23.66 3.89 -45.92
C VAL A 19 24.31 4.05 -44.53
N ALA A 20 25.38 4.85 -44.44
CA ALA A 20 26.05 5.18 -43.18
C ALA A 20 25.16 6.05 -42.27
N ALA A 21 24.48 7.06 -42.82
CA ALA A 21 23.58 7.91 -42.04
C ALA A 21 22.34 7.14 -41.58
N ILE A 22 21.79 6.24 -42.41
CA ILE A 22 20.69 5.36 -42.03
C ILE A 22 21.11 4.44 -40.87
N LYS A 23 22.28 3.80 -40.96
CA LYS A 23 22.84 2.97 -39.88
C LYS A 23 23.04 3.76 -38.59
N ALA A 24 23.59 4.97 -38.68
CA ALA A 24 23.79 5.84 -37.52
C ALA A 24 22.48 6.28 -36.87
N GLY A 25 21.46 6.61 -37.67
CA GLY A 25 20.13 7.00 -37.18
C GLY A 25 19.41 5.86 -36.47
N VAL A 26 19.45 4.65 -37.03
CA VAL A 26 18.88 3.44 -36.42
C VAL A 26 19.58 3.12 -35.10
N LEU A 27 20.92 3.18 -35.06
CA LEU A 27 21.69 2.95 -33.85
C LEU A 27 21.36 3.96 -32.75
N LEU A 28 21.31 5.25 -33.09
CA LEU A 28 20.96 6.30 -32.13
C LEU A 28 19.55 6.09 -31.56
N SER A 29 18.58 5.78 -32.42
CA SER A 29 17.21 5.51 -32.00
C SER A 29 17.12 4.36 -31.00
N LYS A 30 17.82 3.25 -31.27
CA LYS A 30 17.83 2.08 -30.38
C LYS A 30 18.56 2.34 -29.06
N ARG A 31 19.64 3.14 -29.07
CA ARG A 31 20.29 3.58 -27.82
C ARG A 31 19.38 4.46 -26.98
N VAL A 32 18.71 5.42 -27.61
CA VAL A 32 17.74 6.30 -26.92
C VAL A 32 16.58 5.49 -26.34
N GLN A 33 16.01 4.56 -27.11
CA GLN A 33 14.97 3.63 -26.64
C GLN A 33 15.43 2.90 -25.38
N GLY A 34 16.55 2.16 -25.45
CA GLY A 34 17.03 1.37 -24.30
C GLY A 34 17.35 2.22 -23.06
N MET A 35 17.87 3.44 -23.23
CA MET A 35 18.07 4.35 -22.09
C MET A 35 16.75 4.78 -21.45
N PHE A 36 15.71 5.07 -22.24
CA PHE A 36 14.38 5.38 -21.72
C PHE A 36 13.78 4.19 -20.97
N ASP A 37 13.96 2.97 -21.46
CA ASP A 37 13.40 1.77 -20.84
C ASP A 37 14.04 1.53 -19.45
N TYR A 38 15.35 1.73 -19.30
CA TYR A 38 15.99 1.65 -17.99
C TYR A 38 15.65 2.82 -17.06
N LEU A 39 15.49 4.04 -17.58
CA LEU A 39 14.97 5.16 -16.77
C LEU A 39 13.55 4.89 -16.28
N PHE A 40 12.70 4.32 -17.13
CA PHE A 40 11.37 3.87 -16.74
C PHE A 40 11.45 2.75 -15.68
N GLY A 41 12.36 1.79 -15.85
CA GLY A 41 12.68 0.77 -14.85
C GLY A 41 13.12 1.35 -13.49
N THR A 42 13.94 2.40 -13.47
CA THR A 42 14.28 3.09 -12.20
C THR A 42 13.06 3.73 -11.54
N THR A 43 12.15 4.29 -12.33
CA THR A 43 10.90 4.90 -11.83
C THR A 43 9.96 3.85 -11.26
N ILE A 44 9.80 2.70 -11.92
CA ILE A 44 9.05 1.55 -11.40
C ILE A 44 9.68 1.06 -10.09
N GLY A 45 11.01 0.95 -10.03
CA GLY A 45 11.72 0.57 -8.82
C GLY A 45 11.42 1.52 -7.64
N ALA A 46 11.45 2.83 -7.89
CA ALA A 46 11.08 3.85 -6.90
C ALA A 46 9.65 3.67 -6.40
N PHE A 47 8.71 3.47 -7.34
CA PHE A 47 7.30 3.21 -7.02
C PHE A 47 7.14 1.98 -6.11
N ILE A 48 7.77 0.85 -6.45
CA ILE A 48 7.71 -0.38 -5.64
C ILE A 48 8.21 -0.11 -4.22
N VAL A 49 9.30 0.63 -4.06
CA VAL A 49 9.88 0.92 -2.74
C VAL A 49 8.97 1.79 -1.92
N ILE A 50 8.48 2.89 -2.47
CA ILE A 50 7.55 3.79 -1.80
C ILE A 50 6.31 3.03 -1.37
N ALA A 51 5.82 2.13 -2.22
CA ALA A 51 4.60 1.41 -1.95
C ALA A 51 4.75 0.24 -0.96
N THR A 52 5.94 -0.36 -0.87
CA THR A 52 6.22 -1.48 0.04
C THR A 52 6.88 -1.06 1.35
N THR A 53 7.12 0.25 1.55
CA THR A 53 7.82 0.81 2.72
C THR A 53 6.95 1.88 3.40
N PRO A 54 6.17 1.52 4.46
CA PRO A 54 5.27 2.47 5.11
C PRO A 54 5.93 3.73 5.67
N ALA A 55 7.20 3.64 6.09
CA ALA A 55 7.97 4.77 6.61
C ALA A 55 8.18 5.90 5.58
N ILE A 56 8.03 5.63 4.29
CA ILE A 56 8.23 6.62 3.22
C ILE A 56 6.90 7.31 2.92
N SER A 57 6.65 8.42 3.61
CA SER A 57 5.43 9.23 3.44
C SER A 57 5.66 10.51 2.64
N SER A 58 6.91 10.99 2.62
CA SER A 58 7.31 12.24 1.99
C SER A 58 8.60 12.10 1.17
N PRO A 59 8.90 13.05 0.26
CA PRO A 59 10.16 13.07 -0.47
C PRO A 59 11.41 13.13 0.44
N LYS A 60 11.28 13.72 1.65
CA LYS A 60 12.37 13.77 2.63
C LYS A 60 12.64 12.39 3.23
N ASP A 61 11.59 11.65 3.56
CA ASP A 61 11.70 10.28 4.10
C ASP A 61 12.34 9.35 3.07
N PHE A 62 12.01 9.52 1.79
CA PHE A 62 12.62 8.75 0.71
C PHE A 62 14.13 9.00 0.62
N TRP A 63 14.57 10.26 0.68
CA TRP A 63 15.99 10.60 0.69
C TRP A 63 16.72 10.07 1.93
N ARG A 64 16.04 10.07 3.08
CA ARG A 64 16.56 9.49 4.32
C ARG A 64 16.75 7.98 4.21
N TYR A 65 15.75 7.26 3.71
CA TYR A 65 15.82 5.82 3.41
C TYR A 65 16.99 5.47 2.48
N MET A 66 17.25 6.31 1.48
CA MET A 66 18.36 6.14 0.53
C MET A 66 19.75 6.27 1.16
N THR A 67 19.88 6.99 2.28
CA THR A 67 21.18 7.33 2.87
C THR A 67 21.47 6.59 4.18
N GLU A 68 20.47 6.37 5.02
CA GLU A 68 20.64 5.76 6.35
C GLU A 68 20.64 4.22 6.31
N GLU A 69 19.93 3.58 5.38
CA GLU A 69 19.83 2.11 5.28
C GLU A 69 20.83 1.51 4.26
N PHE A 70 21.95 2.17 3.99
CA PHE A 70 22.86 1.72 2.94
C PHE A 70 23.71 0.49 3.34
N PRO A 71 23.84 -0.55 2.48
CA PRO A 71 23.18 -0.73 1.18
C PRO A 71 21.81 -1.41 1.31
N ASN A 72 20.75 -0.73 0.89
CA ASN A 72 19.41 -1.33 0.80
C ASN A 72 19.18 -1.95 -0.60
N SER A 73 18.15 -2.81 -0.69
CA SER A 73 17.84 -3.55 -1.93
C SER A 73 17.58 -2.66 -3.14
N TYR A 74 17.10 -1.43 -2.92
CA TYR A 74 16.79 -0.49 -3.99
C TYR A 74 18.03 0.26 -4.48
N VAL A 75 18.97 0.58 -3.60
CA VAL A 75 20.25 1.18 -4.00
C VAL A 75 21.04 0.20 -4.88
N PHE A 76 21.04 -1.09 -4.52
CA PHE A 76 21.61 -2.13 -5.39
C PHE A 76 20.89 -2.21 -6.74
N TYR A 77 19.55 -2.20 -6.73
CA TYR A 77 18.73 -2.15 -7.96
C TYR A 77 19.11 -0.97 -8.86
N LEU A 78 19.19 0.25 -8.29
CA LEU A 78 19.57 1.45 -9.02
C LEU A 78 20.99 1.37 -9.58
N PHE A 79 21.93 0.82 -8.82
CA PHE A 79 23.30 0.61 -9.29
C PHE A 79 23.32 -0.25 -10.56
N VAL A 80 22.57 -1.36 -10.57
CA VAL A 80 22.46 -2.23 -11.76
C VAL A 80 21.83 -1.51 -12.95
N MET A 81 20.78 -0.69 -12.72
CA MET A 81 20.14 0.09 -13.79
C MET A 81 21.08 1.14 -14.40
N VAL A 82 21.82 1.88 -13.55
CA VAL A 82 22.81 2.87 -13.99
C VAL A 82 23.92 2.20 -14.77
N LEU A 83 24.40 1.04 -14.30
CA LEU A 83 25.41 0.26 -15.02
C LEU A 83 24.90 -0.15 -16.41
N ALA A 84 23.66 -0.61 -16.53
CA ALA A 84 23.04 -0.95 -17.82
C ALA A 84 22.97 0.25 -18.78
N ILE A 85 22.52 1.41 -18.29
CA ILE A 85 22.48 2.66 -19.08
C ILE A 85 23.89 3.03 -19.59
N VAL A 86 24.91 2.96 -18.72
CA VAL A 86 26.30 3.22 -19.12
C VAL A 86 26.76 2.22 -20.18
N THR A 87 26.43 0.94 -20.05
CA THR A 87 26.79 -0.06 -21.08
C THR A 87 26.12 0.19 -22.43
N ILE A 88 24.86 0.66 -22.48
CA ILE A 88 24.21 1.08 -23.74
C ILE A 88 24.97 2.20 -24.42
N TRP A 89 25.45 3.16 -23.63
CA TRP A 89 26.13 4.33 -24.16
C TRP A 89 27.54 4.00 -24.68
N VAL A 90 28.30 3.20 -23.93
CA VAL A 90 29.72 2.92 -24.22
C VAL A 90 29.91 1.73 -25.17
N SER A 91 29.00 0.75 -25.20
CA SER A 91 29.22 -0.49 -25.96
C SER A 91 29.31 -0.23 -27.46
N PRO A 92 30.34 -0.78 -28.15
CA PRO A 92 30.32 -0.84 -29.60
C PRO A 92 29.15 -1.74 -30.03
N VAL A 93 28.47 -1.34 -31.10
CA VAL A 93 27.34 -2.09 -31.68
C VAL A 93 27.57 -2.13 -33.17
N THR A 94 27.52 -3.33 -33.76
CA THR A 94 27.66 -3.51 -35.19
C THR A 94 26.33 -3.91 -35.81
N ILE A 95 25.95 -3.24 -36.90
CA ILE A 95 24.68 -3.51 -37.61
C ILE A 95 24.96 -4.56 -38.68
N VAL A 96 24.41 -5.75 -38.48
CA VAL A 96 24.55 -6.91 -39.38
C VAL A 96 23.57 -6.80 -40.54
N SER A 97 22.32 -6.43 -40.25
CA SER A 97 21.27 -6.16 -41.26
C SER A 97 20.42 -4.98 -40.83
N VAL A 98 19.88 -4.23 -41.79
CA VAL A 98 18.95 -3.11 -41.55
C VAL A 98 17.49 -3.55 -41.75
N ASN A 99 17.25 -4.63 -42.51
CA ASN A 99 15.93 -5.15 -42.80
C ASN A 99 15.92 -6.70 -42.80
N PRO A 100 15.50 -7.37 -41.71
CA PRO A 100 15.18 -6.81 -40.40
C PRO A 100 16.43 -6.25 -39.70
N THR A 101 16.25 -5.30 -38.77
CA THR A 101 17.39 -4.75 -38.02
C THR A 101 17.96 -5.81 -37.08
N ILE A 102 19.18 -6.27 -37.38
CA ILE A 102 19.94 -7.25 -36.58
C ILE A 102 21.21 -6.57 -36.08
N LEU A 103 21.39 -6.54 -34.76
CA LEU A 103 22.54 -5.96 -34.09
C LEU A 103 23.41 -7.09 -33.54
N SER A 104 24.71 -7.05 -33.82
CA SER A 104 25.68 -7.88 -33.11
C SER A 104 26.18 -7.10 -31.90
N LEU A 105 25.98 -7.73 -30.73
CA LEU A 105 26.22 -7.16 -29.41
C LEU A 105 27.33 -7.94 -28.72
N GLU A 106 28.17 -7.23 -27.98
CA GLU A 106 29.27 -7.82 -27.20
C GLU A 106 28.73 -8.69 -26.04
N PRO A 107 29.43 -9.78 -25.65
CA PRO A 107 28.97 -10.67 -24.58
C PRO A 107 28.75 -9.95 -23.23
N TYR A 108 29.62 -8.98 -22.89
CA TYR A 108 29.48 -8.23 -21.65
C TYR A 108 28.23 -7.32 -21.66
N PHE A 109 27.85 -6.80 -22.83
CA PHE A 109 26.65 -5.98 -22.98
C PHE A 109 25.42 -6.85 -22.69
N LEU A 110 25.34 -8.04 -23.29
CA LEU A 110 24.27 -8.99 -23.05
C LEU A 110 24.22 -9.44 -21.58
N PHE A 111 25.37 -9.65 -20.96
CA PHE A 111 25.45 -10.02 -19.54
C PHE A 111 24.90 -8.93 -18.63
N VAL A 112 25.37 -7.68 -18.75
CA VAL A 112 24.94 -6.57 -17.89
C VAL A 112 23.45 -6.28 -18.08
N ASN A 113 22.97 -6.24 -19.33
CA ASN A 113 21.54 -6.03 -19.61
C ASN A 113 20.68 -7.20 -19.12
N GLY A 114 21.15 -8.45 -19.29
CA GLY A 114 20.48 -9.63 -18.75
C GLY A 114 20.36 -9.60 -17.23
N VAL A 115 21.42 -9.18 -16.52
CA VAL A 115 21.39 -8.97 -15.06
C VAL A 115 20.40 -7.87 -14.69
N ALA A 116 20.37 -6.75 -15.43
CA ALA A 116 19.42 -5.67 -15.18
C ALA A 116 17.97 -6.12 -15.34
N VAL A 117 17.64 -6.79 -16.46
CA VAL A 117 16.31 -7.35 -16.70
C VAL A 117 15.92 -8.36 -15.62
N ALA A 118 16.83 -9.29 -15.28
CA ALA A 118 16.60 -10.26 -14.21
C ALA A 118 16.33 -9.56 -12.86
N THR A 119 17.03 -8.44 -12.60
CA THR A 119 16.80 -7.65 -11.39
C THR A 119 15.38 -7.05 -11.38
N VAL A 120 14.87 -6.50 -12.50
CA VAL A 120 13.47 -6.02 -12.58
C VAL A 120 12.48 -7.15 -12.32
N ILE A 121 12.67 -8.28 -13.01
CA ILE A 121 11.79 -9.46 -12.90
C ILE A 121 11.72 -9.97 -11.46
N LEU A 122 12.82 -9.92 -10.72
CA LEU A 122 12.87 -10.45 -9.35
C LEU A 122 12.52 -9.41 -8.29
N PHE A 123 12.79 -8.12 -8.52
CA PHE A 123 12.65 -7.07 -7.52
C PHE A 123 11.20 -6.85 -7.10
N ALA A 124 10.28 -6.78 -8.07
CA ALA A 124 8.85 -6.63 -7.77
C ALA A 124 8.32 -7.83 -6.96
N PRO A 125 8.41 -9.10 -7.41
CA PRO A 125 7.99 -10.26 -6.62
C PRO A 125 8.61 -10.28 -5.22
N TYR A 126 9.92 -10.00 -5.11
CA TYR A 126 10.63 -10.00 -3.82
C TYR A 126 10.02 -9.00 -2.83
N ARG A 127 9.94 -7.71 -3.21
CA ARG A 127 9.47 -6.64 -2.32
C ARG A 127 8.01 -6.80 -1.96
N PHE A 128 7.15 -7.03 -2.96
CA PHE A 128 5.73 -7.19 -2.73
C PHE A 128 5.40 -8.45 -1.93
N SER A 129 6.06 -9.58 -2.19
CA SER A 129 5.81 -10.80 -1.43
C SER A 129 6.22 -10.66 0.04
N ILE A 130 7.32 -9.99 0.32
CA ILE A 130 7.74 -9.71 1.71
C ILE A 130 6.73 -8.77 2.38
N HIS A 131 6.32 -7.71 1.69
CA HIS A 131 5.35 -6.76 2.21
C HIS A 131 4.01 -7.45 2.55
N MET A 132 3.41 -8.17 1.59
CA MET A 132 2.16 -8.91 1.81
C MET A 132 2.25 -9.93 2.95
N ARG A 133 3.40 -10.59 3.12
CA ARG A 133 3.61 -11.54 4.24
C ARG A 133 3.66 -10.84 5.59
N ARG A 134 4.17 -9.60 5.65
CA ARG A 134 4.26 -8.81 6.89
C ARG A 134 2.92 -8.19 7.25
N THR A 135 2.18 -7.69 6.27
CA THR A 135 0.88 -7.02 6.49
C THR A 135 -0.29 -8.00 6.58
N LYS A 136 -0.07 -9.29 6.30
CA LYS A 136 -1.15 -10.30 6.18
C LYS A 136 -2.27 -9.80 5.26
N ALA A 137 -1.87 -9.36 4.07
CA ALA A 137 -2.76 -8.72 3.10
C ALA A 137 -4.01 -9.58 2.79
N GLY A 138 -5.18 -8.91 2.74
CA GLY A 138 -6.46 -9.52 2.41
C GLY A 138 -6.52 -10.02 0.95
N GLU A 139 -7.52 -10.85 0.62
CA GLU A 139 -7.58 -11.53 -0.69
C GLU A 139 -7.60 -10.55 -1.88
N GLU A 140 -8.32 -9.43 -1.77
CA GLU A 140 -8.39 -8.39 -2.81
C GLU A 140 -7.02 -7.73 -3.04
N VAL A 141 -6.36 -7.28 -1.97
CA VAL A 141 -5.03 -6.66 -2.04
C VAL A 141 -4.00 -7.62 -2.63
N ARG A 142 -4.10 -8.90 -2.26
CA ARG A 142 -3.22 -9.96 -2.77
C ARG A 142 -3.39 -10.15 -4.26
N ARG A 143 -4.64 -10.23 -4.74
CA ARG A 143 -4.97 -10.31 -6.17
C ARG A 143 -4.37 -9.13 -6.93
N ASP A 144 -4.62 -7.91 -6.48
CA ASP A 144 -4.19 -6.70 -7.17
C ASP A 144 -2.66 -6.58 -7.18
N THR A 145 -2.01 -6.93 -6.07
CA THR A 145 -0.56 -6.99 -5.98
C THR A 145 0.02 -8.02 -6.97
N PHE A 146 -0.61 -9.19 -7.11
CA PHE A 146 -0.18 -10.16 -8.12
C PHE A 146 -0.36 -9.65 -9.55
N LEU A 147 -1.42 -8.89 -9.85
CA LEU A 147 -1.57 -8.24 -11.16
C LEU A 147 -0.45 -7.24 -11.43
N ILE A 148 -0.05 -6.44 -10.43
CA ILE A 148 1.08 -5.52 -10.53
C ILE A 148 2.39 -6.28 -10.76
N ILE A 149 2.67 -7.32 -9.96
CA ILE A 149 3.88 -8.15 -10.13
C ILE A 149 3.92 -8.77 -11.52
N PHE A 150 2.80 -9.35 -11.97
CA PHE A 150 2.69 -9.96 -13.29
C PHE A 150 2.88 -8.93 -14.41
N GLY A 151 2.28 -7.75 -14.28
CA GLY A 151 2.46 -6.64 -15.22
C GLY A 151 3.92 -6.18 -15.33
N ILE A 152 4.58 -5.90 -14.20
CA ILE A 152 5.97 -5.41 -14.17
C ILE A 152 6.93 -6.48 -14.70
N SER A 153 6.82 -7.71 -14.19
CA SER A 153 7.72 -8.81 -14.57
C SER A 153 7.48 -9.22 -16.02
N GLY A 154 6.22 -9.28 -16.43
CA GLY A 154 5.83 -9.58 -17.81
C GLY A 154 6.32 -8.53 -18.78
N PHE A 155 6.29 -7.24 -18.43
CA PHE A 155 6.80 -6.16 -19.27
C PHE A 155 8.31 -6.32 -19.50
N ALA A 156 9.08 -6.58 -18.43
CA ALA A 156 10.52 -6.80 -18.53
C ALA A 156 10.87 -8.05 -19.36
N VAL A 157 10.08 -9.13 -19.25
CA VAL A 157 10.23 -10.33 -20.09
C VAL A 157 9.86 -10.03 -21.55
N GLY A 158 8.81 -9.25 -21.79
CA GLY A 158 8.36 -8.83 -23.10
C GLY A 158 9.45 -8.08 -23.86
N GLU A 159 10.03 -7.05 -23.22
CA GLU A 159 11.13 -6.25 -23.77
C GLU A 159 12.31 -7.15 -24.16
N LEU A 160 12.75 -8.05 -23.27
CA LEU A 160 13.84 -8.98 -23.58
C LEU A 160 13.49 -9.91 -24.74
N LEU A 161 12.26 -10.45 -24.78
CA LEU A 161 11.84 -11.42 -25.77
C LEU A 161 11.64 -10.79 -27.15
N PHE A 162 10.85 -9.73 -27.25
CA PHE A 162 10.41 -9.14 -28.51
C PHE A 162 11.42 -8.16 -29.11
N GLU A 163 12.20 -7.44 -28.30
CA GLU A 163 13.18 -6.47 -28.82
C GLU A 163 14.57 -7.07 -29.02
N ILE A 164 14.96 -8.06 -28.21
CA ILE A 164 16.32 -8.63 -28.22
C ILE A 164 16.34 -10.07 -28.75
N LEU A 165 15.66 -11.01 -28.08
CA LEU A 165 15.79 -12.44 -28.37
C LEU A 165 15.24 -12.83 -29.74
N LEU A 166 13.97 -12.55 -30.03
CA LEU A 166 13.32 -12.95 -31.27
C LEU A 166 13.99 -12.34 -32.52
N PRO A 167 14.35 -11.03 -32.54
CA PRO A 167 15.04 -10.45 -33.67
C PRO A 167 16.44 -11.03 -33.90
N ASN A 168 17.14 -11.48 -32.84
CA ASN A 168 18.43 -12.16 -32.97
C ASN A 168 18.32 -13.52 -33.70
N TYR A 169 17.14 -14.15 -33.66
CA TYR A 169 16.81 -15.34 -34.44
C TYR A 169 16.13 -15.02 -35.79
N GLY A 170 16.04 -13.74 -36.17
CA GLY A 170 15.42 -13.30 -37.43
C GLY A 170 13.89 -13.27 -37.41
N ILE A 171 13.26 -13.38 -36.24
CA ILE A 171 11.80 -13.34 -36.08
C ILE A 171 11.40 -11.92 -35.65
N ASP A 172 10.64 -11.20 -36.49
CA ASP A 172 10.13 -9.86 -36.15
C ASP A 172 8.68 -9.91 -35.68
N LEU A 173 8.51 -9.91 -34.35
CA LEU A 173 7.22 -9.87 -33.67
C LEU A 173 7.11 -8.64 -32.75
N ARG A 174 7.83 -7.57 -33.05
CA ARG A 174 7.84 -6.36 -32.20
C ARG A 174 6.46 -5.70 -32.11
N ALA A 175 5.70 -5.66 -33.21
CA ALA A 175 4.36 -5.07 -33.22
C ALA A 175 3.36 -5.81 -32.29
N PRO A 176 3.19 -7.14 -32.38
CA PRO A 176 2.34 -7.85 -31.41
C PRO A 176 2.93 -7.84 -30.00
N GLY A 177 4.25 -7.84 -29.84
CA GLY A 177 4.92 -7.66 -28.53
C GLY A 177 4.52 -6.35 -27.85
N PHE A 178 4.54 -5.25 -28.59
CA PHE A 178 4.12 -3.94 -28.10
C PHE A 178 2.65 -3.91 -27.62
N ILE A 179 1.75 -4.58 -28.33
CA ILE A 179 0.34 -4.67 -27.93
C ILE A 179 0.23 -5.40 -26.58
N LEU A 180 0.99 -6.48 -26.40
CA LEU A 180 1.05 -7.22 -25.14
C LEU A 180 1.61 -6.34 -24.01
N GLU A 181 2.69 -5.60 -24.25
CA GLU A 181 3.28 -4.69 -23.27
C GLU A 181 2.31 -3.59 -22.84
N MET A 182 1.55 -3.00 -23.77
CA MET A 182 0.50 -2.03 -23.42
C MET A 182 -0.61 -2.64 -22.58
N ALA A 183 -1.00 -3.89 -22.86
CA ALA A 183 -1.95 -4.61 -22.02
C ALA A 183 -1.41 -4.86 -20.60
N LEU A 184 -0.12 -5.17 -20.46
CA LEU A 184 0.55 -5.35 -19.18
C LEU A 184 0.63 -4.04 -18.38
N VAL A 185 0.93 -2.91 -19.03
CA VAL A 185 0.87 -1.58 -18.40
C VAL A 185 -0.57 -1.28 -17.93
N GLY A 186 -1.58 -1.66 -18.72
CA GLY A 186 -2.99 -1.57 -18.32
C GLY A 186 -3.32 -2.39 -17.07
N LEU A 187 -2.75 -3.59 -16.93
CA LEU A 187 -2.88 -4.42 -15.72
C LEU A 187 -2.23 -3.78 -14.49
N ILE A 188 -1.04 -3.18 -14.64
CA ILE A 188 -0.40 -2.42 -13.57
C ILE A 188 -1.31 -1.26 -13.15
N ALA A 189 -1.80 -0.48 -14.12
CA ALA A 189 -2.69 0.64 -13.84
C ALA A 189 -4.00 0.20 -13.15
N TYR A 190 -4.55 -0.95 -13.56
CA TYR A 190 -5.73 -1.52 -12.91
C TYR A 190 -5.45 -1.94 -11.47
N GLY A 191 -4.35 -2.65 -11.21
CA GLY A 191 -3.96 -3.04 -9.84
C GLY A 191 -3.63 -1.86 -8.94
N VAL A 192 -3.16 -0.74 -9.50
CA VAL A 192 -2.90 0.51 -8.75
C VAL A 192 -4.18 1.35 -8.54
N ARG A 193 -5.24 1.11 -9.30
CA ARG A 193 -6.47 1.93 -9.31
C ARG A 193 -7.27 1.80 -8.02
N GLU A 194 -7.24 0.63 -7.37
CA GLU A 194 -8.04 0.40 -6.18
C GLU A 194 -7.35 0.95 -4.93
N LYS A 195 -8.13 1.70 -4.13
CA LYS A 195 -7.67 2.33 -2.88
C LYS A 195 -7.12 1.33 -1.86
N SER A 196 -7.31 0.03 -2.09
CA SER A 196 -6.72 -1.11 -1.37
C SER A 196 -5.21 -1.02 -1.20
N PHE A 197 -4.47 -0.63 -2.24
CA PHE A 197 -3.01 -0.73 -2.21
C PHE A 197 -2.32 0.39 -1.38
N LEU A 198 -3.02 1.47 -1.06
CA LEU A 198 -2.49 2.58 -0.24
C LEU A 198 -3.24 2.77 1.09
N GLN A 199 -4.20 1.90 1.41
CA GLN A 199 -4.97 1.94 2.65
C GLN A 199 -4.51 0.91 3.70
N GLU A 200 -3.55 0.03 3.40
CA GLU A 200 -2.86 -0.83 4.40
C GLU A 200 -1.87 -0.04 5.31
N LEU A 201 -2.27 1.15 5.78
CA LEU A 201 -1.51 1.94 6.76
C LEU A 201 -1.84 1.59 8.21
N ILE A 202 -2.65 0.55 8.46
CA ILE A 202 -2.89 0.06 9.81
C ILE A 202 -1.94 -1.12 10.08
N VAL A 203 -0.64 -0.85 10.14
CA VAL A 203 0.30 -1.84 10.68
C VAL A 203 0.10 -1.83 12.20
N PRO A 204 -0.31 -2.94 12.82
CA PRO A 204 -0.49 -2.97 14.26
C PRO A 204 0.89 -2.90 14.93
N GLU A 205 1.21 -1.75 15.50
CA GLU A 205 2.42 -1.55 16.30
C GLU A 205 2.02 -1.30 17.76
N ALA A 206 2.63 -2.07 18.67
CA ALA A 206 2.49 -1.82 20.10
C ALA A 206 3.43 -0.67 20.50
N GLU A 207 2.95 0.27 21.32
CA GLU A 207 3.70 1.44 21.79
C GLU A 207 4.95 1.01 22.58
N ALA A 208 4.72 0.39 23.73
CA ALA A 208 5.72 -0.12 24.66
C ALA A 208 5.09 -1.16 25.59
N HIS A 209 5.92 -1.94 26.29
CA HIS A 209 5.49 -2.76 27.42
C HIS A 209 5.94 -2.05 28.70
N LEU A 210 5.12 -1.14 29.23
CA LEU A 210 5.39 -0.61 30.55
C LEU A 210 5.44 -1.77 31.56
N PRO A 211 6.46 -1.82 32.45
CA PRO A 211 6.61 -2.91 33.43
C PRO A 211 5.60 -2.81 34.59
N THR A 212 4.80 -1.75 34.63
CA THR A 212 3.71 -1.56 35.57
C THR A 212 2.53 -2.49 35.26
N LYS A 213 1.63 -2.67 36.22
CA LYS A 213 0.36 -3.37 35.96
C LYS A 213 -0.62 -2.41 35.29
N PRO A 214 -1.44 -2.88 34.34
CA PRO A 214 -2.55 -2.10 33.79
C PRO A 214 -3.46 -1.61 34.92
N THR A 215 -3.91 -0.36 34.81
CA THR A 215 -4.89 0.24 35.73
C THR A 215 -6.30 -0.28 35.43
N PHE A 216 -6.57 -0.60 34.17
CA PHE A 216 -7.86 -1.12 33.71
C PHE A 216 -7.69 -2.55 33.20
N SER A 217 -8.41 -3.50 33.81
CA SER A 217 -8.49 -4.87 33.32
C SER A 217 -9.85 -5.13 32.70
N LEU A 218 -9.88 -5.26 31.37
CA LEU A 218 -11.06 -5.62 30.60
C LEU A 218 -11.01 -7.09 30.18
N GLU A 219 -12.19 -7.71 30.11
CA GLU A 219 -12.34 -9.07 29.59
C GLU A 219 -12.28 -9.02 28.05
N ARG A 220 -11.52 -9.94 27.47
CA ARG A 220 -11.36 -10.04 26.03
C ARG A 220 -12.56 -10.71 25.36
N GLY A 221 -12.71 -10.46 24.06
CA GLY A 221 -13.85 -10.94 23.27
C GLY A 221 -15.13 -10.15 23.49
N TYR A 222 -15.04 -8.91 24.00
CA TYR A 222 -16.21 -8.08 24.29
C TYR A 222 -16.07 -6.66 23.72
N THR A 223 -17.21 -6.13 23.31
CA THR A 223 -17.39 -4.71 23.00
C THR A 223 -17.94 -3.99 24.22
N TYR A 224 -17.33 -2.85 24.55
CA TYR A 224 -17.69 -2.00 25.67
C TYR A 224 -18.17 -0.65 25.19
N ALA A 225 -19.38 -0.26 25.60
CA ALA A 225 -19.83 1.12 25.48
C ALA A 225 -19.43 1.89 26.75
N VAL A 226 -18.59 2.91 26.58
CA VAL A 226 -18.20 3.80 27.66
C VAL A 226 -19.16 4.98 27.67
N LEU A 227 -20.06 4.98 28.64
CA LEU A 227 -21.11 5.99 28.76
C LEU A 227 -20.54 7.29 29.33
N GLU A 228 -20.29 8.25 28.45
CA GLU A 228 -19.67 9.55 28.75
C GLU A 228 -20.00 10.58 27.65
N ARG A 229 -19.66 11.86 27.88
CA ARG A 229 -19.90 12.95 26.91
C ARG A 229 -18.69 13.27 26.01
N ASP A 230 -17.49 13.21 26.57
CA ASP A 230 -16.27 13.76 25.94
C ASP A 230 -15.22 12.69 25.57
N ALA A 231 -15.59 11.40 25.57
CA ALA A 231 -14.73 10.24 25.26
C ALA A 231 -13.43 10.08 26.10
N SER A 232 -13.22 10.94 27.09
CA SER A 232 -11.97 11.05 27.84
C SER A 232 -11.63 9.77 28.61
N GLN A 233 -12.62 9.10 29.20
CA GLN A 233 -12.39 7.86 29.93
C GLN A 233 -12.05 6.71 28.97
N ALA A 234 -12.73 6.60 27.84
CA ALA A 234 -12.43 5.59 26.83
C ALA A 234 -11.00 5.74 26.29
N PHE A 235 -10.53 6.97 26.06
CA PHE A 235 -9.14 7.23 25.67
C PHE A 235 -8.13 6.83 26.76
N GLU A 236 -8.42 7.07 28.05
CA GLU A 236 -7.55 6.65 29.14
C GLU A 236 -7.45 5.11 29.26
N ILE A 237 -8.58 4.40 29.13
CA ILE A 237 -8.62 2.93 29.11
C ILE A 237 -7.84 2.39 27.91
N PHE A 238 -8.02 3.01 26.74
CA PHE A 238 -7.32 2.64 25.52
C PHE A 238 -5.80 2.84 25.67
N LYS A 239 -5.37 4.01 26.14
CA LYS A 239 -3.96 4.34 26.40
C LYS A 239 -3.31 3.36 27.37
N ASP A 240 -3.96 3.05 28.48
CA ASP A 240 -3.47 2.06 29.45
C ASP A 240 -3.29 0.68 28.80
N SER A 241 -4.22 0.25 27.94
CA SER A 241 -4.11 -1.03 27.25
C SER A 241 -2.94 -1.09 26.26
N VAL A 242 -2.78 -0.07 25.41
CA VAL A 242 -1.74 -0.05 24.36
C VAL A 242 -0.33 0.16 24.91
N THR A 243 -0.20 0.86 26.04
CA THR A 243 1.07 1.04 26.76
C THR A 243 1.48 -0.18 27.58
N HIS A 244 0.59 -1.16 27.75
CA HIS A 244 0.87 -2.47 28.38
C HIS A 244 0.86 -3.63 27.37
N GLY A 245 1.18 -3.33 26.10
CA GLY A 245 1.48 -4.33 25.07
C GLY A 245 0.30 -4.78 24.20
N ALA A 246 -0.90 -4.20 24.34
CA ALA A 246 -1.97 -4.41 23.37
C ALA A 246 -1.67 -3.66 22.06
N GLN A 247 -2.05 -4.24 20.92
CA GLN A 247 -2.00 -3.54 19.64
C GLN A 247 -3.26 -2.69 19.48
N GLY A 248 -3.10 -1.37 19.36
CA GLY A 248 -4.20 -0.42 19.34
C GLY A 248 -4.57 0.08 17.95
N LEU A 249 -5.86 0.33 17.70
CA LEU A 249 -6.34 1.18 16.62
C LEU A 249 -7.28 2.23 17.19
N CYS A 250 -7.02 3.50 16.91
CA CYS A 250 -7.93 4.59 17.27
C CYS A 250 -8.60 5.15 16.01
N ILE A 251 -9.93 5.13 15.96
CA ILE A 251 -10.74 5.85 14.98
C ILE A 251 -11.41 6.99 15.74
N THR A 252 -11.17 8.23 15.33
CA THR A 252 -11.66 9.41 16.07
C THR A 252 -12.03 10.55 15.14
N ARG A 253 -12.97 11.41 15.56
CA ARG A 253 -13.28 12.68 14.88
C ARG A 253 -12.23 13.77 15.13
N ARG A 254 -11.40 13.59 16.15
CA ARG A 254 -10.34 14.53 16.52
C ARG A 254 -9.18 14.39 15.54
N ALA A 255 -8.45 15.48 15.30
CA ALA A 255 -7.30 15.44 14.41
C ALA A 255 -6.22 14.48 14.96
N PRO A 256 -5.68 13.54 14.16
CA PRO A 256 -4.76 12.50 14.65
C PRO A 256 -3.56 13.06 15.44
N LYS A 257 -2.93 14.14 14.94
CA LYS A 257 -1.79 14.78 15.60
C LYS A 257 -2.13 15.31 17.01
N ALA A 258 -3.35 15.80 17.20
CA ALA A 258 -3.78 16.29 18.51
C ALA A 258 -3.94 15.13 19.49
N VAL A 259 -4.55 14.03 19.05
CA VAL A 259 -4.73 12.81 19.87
C VAL A 259 -3.38 12.18 20.22
N MET A 260 -2.47 12.06 19.25
CA MET A 260 -1.11 11.56 19.48
C MET A 260 -0.38 12.36 20.56
N THR A 261 -0.45 13.69 20.48
CA THR A 261 0.22 14.59 21.43
C THR A 261 -0.41 14.52 22.82
N GLU A 262 -1.74 14.48 22.90
CA GLU A 262 -2.48 14.51 24.16
C GLU A 262 -2.31 13.21 24.97
N TYR A 263 -2.33 12.06 24.30
CA TYR A 263 -2.27 10.76 24.95
C TYR A 263 -0.90 10.08 24.86
N GLY A 264 0.08 10.72 24.23
CA GLY A 264 1.44 10.18 24.09
C GLY A 264 1.50 8.89 23.26
N LEU A 265 0.70 8.83 22.19
CA LEU A 265 0.64 7.69 21.28
C LEU A 265 1.57 7.95 20.08
N GLU A 266 2.72 7.27 20.04
CA GLU A 266 3.74 7.47 19.00
C GLU A 266 3.61 6.46 17.85
N ARG A 267 3.19 5.24 18.15
CA ARG A 267 3.14 4.09 17.21
C ARG A 267 1.73 3.64 16.86
N THR A 268 0.76 3.94 17.71
CA THR A 268 -0.62 3.49 17.56
C THR A 268 -1.22 4.11 16.31
N PRO A 269 -1.72 3.33 15.34
CA PRO A 269 -2.41 3.87 14.19
C PRO A 269 -3.68 4.64 14.62
N ILE A 270 -3.79 5.88 14.15
CA ILE A 270 -4.97 6.73 14.37
C ILE A 270 -5.58 7.10 13.02
N LEU A 271 -6.83 6.68 12.80
CA LEU A 271 -7.62 7.04 11.64
C LEU A 271 -8.56 8.20 11.96
N TRP A 272 -8.52 9.22 11.12
CA TRP A 272 -9.42 10.36 11.23
C TRP A 272 -10.77 10.04 10.56
N LEU A 273 -11.83 10.01 11.36
CA LEU A 273 -13.20 9.87 10.89
C LEU A 273 -13.68 11.21 10.30
N SER A 274 -13.50 11.39 9.00
CA SER A 274 -13.72 12.69 8.33
C SER A 274 -14.25 12.54 6.90
N ARG A 275 -15.17 13.45 6.52
CA ARG A 275 -15.70 13.52 5.15
C ARG A 275 -14.73 14.15 4.16
N VAL A 276 -13.89 15.07 4.64
CA VAL A 276 -13.11 15.99 3.80
C VAL A 276 -11.63 15.60 3.78
N ALA A 277 -11.14 14.92 4.82
CA ALA A 277 -9.75 14.50 4.88
C ALA A 277 -9.40 13.61 3.67
N THR A 278 -8.37 14.03 2.94
CA THR A 278 -7.73 13.28 1.84
C THR A 278 -6.42 12.64 2.28
N GLU A 279 -6.09 12.76 3.57
CA GLU A 279 -4.91 12.14 4.16
C GLU A 279 -5.01 10.62 4.12
N LYS A 280 -3.86 9.94 4.10
CA LYS A 280 -3.82 8.47 4.06
C LYS A 280 -4.40 7.83 5.33
N ASN A 281 -4.38 8.54 6.46
CA ASN A 281 -4.88 8.07 7.76
C ASN A 281 -6.29 8.60 8.04
N ALA A 282 -7.20 8.49 7.06
CA ALA A 282 -8.56 8.96 7.20
C ALA A 282 -9.56 7.95 6.64
N VAL A 283 -10.69 7.81 7.34
CA VAL A 283 -11.82 6.97 6.92
C VAL A 283 -13.07 7.84 6.84
N ARG A 284 -13.86 7.63 5.79
CA ARG A 284 -15.13 8.35 5.63
C ARG A 284 -16.20 7.70 6.50
N PRO A 285 -17.09 8.49 7.14
CA PRO A 285 -18.16 7.95 7.98
C PRO A 285 -19.28 7.25 7.18
N SER A 286 -19.34 7.47 5.86
CA SER A 286 -20.34 6.88 4.98
C SER A 286 -19.70 6.37 3.68
N PRO A 287 -20.08 5.16 3.21
CA PRO A 287 -21.02 4.26 3.87
C PRO A 287 -20.33 3.55 5.08
N PRO A 288 -21.09 3.09 6.10
CA PRO A 288 -20.52 2.67 7.39
C PRO A 288 -19.60 1.46 7.26
N GLU A 289 -19.79 0.62 6.24
CA GLU A 289 -19.00 -0.59 5.95
C GLU A 289 -17.52 -0.27 5.78
N LYS A 290 -17.14 0.94 5.35
CA LYS A 290 -15.72 1.34 5.28
C LYS A 290 -15.04 1.39 6.64
N VAL A 291 -15.79 1.79 7.67
CA VAL A 291 -15.30 1.79 9.05
C VAL A 291 -15.26 0.36 9.57
N ALA A 292 -16.28 -0.45 9.27
CA ALA A 292 -16.29 -1.87 9.61
C ALA A 292 -15.06 -2.59 9.04
N MET A 293 -14.83 -2.50 7.73
CA MET A 293 -13.67 -3.10 7.05
C MET A 293 -12.34 -2.67 7.66
N ALA A 294 -12.18 -1.40 8.05
CA ALA A 294 -10.94 -0.92 8.66
C ALA A 294 -10.71 -1.55 10.05
N VAL A 295 -11.77 -1.70 10.85
CA VAL A 295 -11.71 -2.32 12.17
C VAL A 295 -11.50 -3.83 12.07
N GLU A 296 -12.26 -4.52 11.22
CA GLU A 296 -12.17 -5.96 10.99
C GLU A 296 -10.79 -6.35 10.47
N HIS A 297 -10.28 -5.64 9.46
CA HIS A 297 -8.94 -5.86 8.93
C HIS A 297 -7.89 -5.71 10.03
N PHE A 298 -7.96 -4.64 10.84
CA PHE A 298 -7.05 -4.46 11.95
C PHE A 298 -7.11 -5.61 12.95
N ILE A 299 -8.31 -6.00 13.39
CA ILE A 299 -8.55 -7.11 14.32
C ILE A 299 -7.99 -8.42 13.77
N GLU A 300 -8.09 -8.65 12.46
CA GLU A 300 -7.60 -9.88 11.81
C GLU A 300 -6.06 -9.99 11.82
N VAL A 301 -5.38 -8.87 11.56
CA VAL A 301 -3.92 -8.88 11.41
C VAL A 301 -3.17 -8.74 12.73
N SER A 302 -3.83 -8.23 13.76
CA SER A 302 -3.28 -7.93 15.08
C SER A 302 -3.36 -9.09 16.08
N GLU A 303 -2.49 -9.05 17.08
CA GLU A 303 -2.49 -9.90 18.26
C GLU A 303 -2.84 -9.06 19.49
N LYS A 304 -3.65 -9.63 20.38
CA LYS A 304 -4.13 -8.94 21.59
C LYS A 304 -4.61 -7.52 21.29
N SER A 305 -5.51 -7.39 20.32
CA SER A 305 -5.89 -6.08 19.80
C SER A 305 -6.92 -5.37 20.67
N ILE A 306 -6.89 -4.04 20.61
CA ILE A 306 -7.89 -3.14 21.18
C ILE A 306 -8.20 -2.04 20.17
N VAL A 307 -9.48 -1.77 19.95
CA VAL A 307 -9.95 -0.75 19.01
C VAL A 307 -10.76 0.28 19.77
N LEU A 308 -10.47 1.56 19.57
CA LEU A 308 -11.29 2.68 20.06
C LEU A 308 -12.01 3.31 18.88
N LEU A 309 -13.34 3.24 18.86
CA LEU A 309 -14.21 3.85 17.85
C LEU A 309 -14.92 5.08 18.44
N ASP A 310 -14.23 6.21 18.45
CA ASP A 310 -14.76 7.52 18.84
C ASP A 310 -15.48 8.22 17.68
N GLY A 311 -16.81 8.29 17.77
CA GLY A 311 -17.66 8.91 16.76
C GLY A 311 -18.87 8.07 16.34
N PHE A 312 -19.37 7.20 17.21
CA PHE A 312 -20.57 6.40 16.94
C PHE A 312 -21.79 7.29 16.58
N GLU A 313 -21.99 8.39 17.32
CA GLU A 313 -23.02 9.41 17.04
C GLU A 313 -22.85 10.02 15.65
N TYR A 314 -21.61 10.19 15.21
CA TYR A 314 -21.30 10.77 13.92
C TYR A 314 -21.51 9.79 12.77
N LEU A 315 -21.33 8.48 13.01
CA LEU A 315 -21.75 7.45 12.06
C LEU A 315 -23.27 7.47 11.91
N VAL A 316 -24.01 7.53 13.02
CA VAL A 316 -25.48 7.60 13.00
C VAL A 316 -25.98 8.92 12.41
N SER A 317 -25.25 10.03 12.55
CA SER A 317 -25.67 11.30 11.92
C SER A 317 -25.45 11.32 10.40
N HIS A 318 -24.65 10.39 9.85
CA HIS A 318 -24.29 10.32 8.44
C HIS A 318 -24.89 9.12 7.69
N ASN A 319 -25.50 8.19 8.41
CA ASN A 319 -26.13 6.99 7.91
C ASN A 319 -27.44 6.77 8.68
N ASP A 320 -28.26 5.78 8.32
CA ASP A 320 -29.37 5.42 9.20
C ASP A 320 -28.90 4.59 10.40
N PHE A 321 -29.62 4.68 11.52
CA PHE A 321 -29.28 3.94 12.75
C PHE A 321 -29.24 2.41 12.52
N GLY A 322 -30.11 1.88 11.66
CA GLY A 322 -30.17 0.45 11.35
C GLY A 322 -28.86 -0.05 10.74
N SER A 323 -28.32 0.68 9.77
CA SER A 323 -27.04 0.37 9.12
C SER A 323 -25.86 0.44 10.10
N VAL A 324 -25.86 1.40 11.04
CA VAL A 324 -24.79 1.49 12.06
C VAL A 324 -24.92 0.40 13.13
N LEU A 325 -26.15 0.01 13.48
CA LEU A 325 -26.40 -1.11 14.38
C LEU A 325 -25.97 -2.44 13.73
N ALA A 326 -26.22 -2.63 12.43
CA ALA A 326 -25.71 -3.77 11.68
C ALA A 326 -24.18 -3.84 11.70
N LEU A 327 -23.50 -2.70 11.45
CA LEU A 327 -22.06 -2.59 11.61
C LEU A 327 -21.60 -3.01 13.02
N LEU A 328 -22.31 -2.59 14.08
CA LEU A 328 -21.95 -2.98 15.44
C LEU A 328 -22.10 -4.49 15.67
N HIS A 329 -23.10 -5.14 15.07
CA HIS A 329 -23.25 -6.60 15.10
C HIS A 329 -22.07 -7.30 14.41
N ASP A 330 -21.70 -6.86 13.20
CA ASP A 330 -20.59 -7.45 12.43
C ASP A 330 -19.25 -7.30 13.19
N LEU A 331 -19.02 -6.13 13.79
CA LEU A 331 -17.85 -5.88 14.62
C LEU A 331 -17.84 -6.73 15.89
N ASN A 332 -18.99 -6.95 16.53
CA ASN A 332 -19.09 -7.84 17.68
C ASN A 332 -18.67 -9.27 17.34
N GLU A 333 -19.10 -9.80 16.20
CA GLU A 333 -18.68 -11.14 15.75
C GLU A 333 -17.15 -11.22 15.58
N SER A 334 -16.56 -10.21 14.93
CA SER A 334 -15.11 -10.12 14.74
C SER A 334 -14.34 -10.02 16.06
N VAL A 335 -14.85 -9.23 17.01
CA VAL A 335 -14.28 -9.03 18.34
C VAL A 335 -14.27 -10.34 19.12
N VAL A 336 -15.38 -11.09 19.12
CA VAL A 336 -15.49 -12.39 19.80
C VAL A 336 -14.54 -13.41 19.17
N MET A 337 -14.52 -13.52 17.84
CA MET A 337 -13.73 -14.52 17.11
C MET A 337 -12.21 -14.36 17.29
N ARG A 338 -11.73 -13.12 17.46
CA ARG A 338 -10.30 -12.80 17.64
C ARG A 338 -9.95 -12.46 19.07
N ASP A 339 -10.84 -12.76 20.03
CA ASP A 339 -10.66 -12.44 21.44
C ASP A 339 -10.24 -10.97 21.66
N SER A 340 -10.75 -10.04 20.83
CA SER A 340 -10.32 -8.64 20.79
C SER A 340 -11.14 -7.76 21.74
N ILE A 341 -10.83 -6.47 21.85
CA ILE A 341 -11.64 -5.51 22.62
C ILE A 341 -12.02 -4.35 21.71
N LEU A 342 -13.31 -4.00 21.68
CA LEU A 342 -13.80 -2.78 21.03
C LEU A 342 -14.34 -1.83 22.10
N LEU A 343 -13.83 -0.60 22.12
CA LEU A 343 -14.28 0.50 22.97
C LEU A 343 -15.06 1.49 22.12
N VAL A 344 -16.29 1.79 22.54
CA VAL A 344 -17.16 2.77 21.88
C VAL A 344 -17.56 3.81 22.92
N PRO A 345 -16.97 5.02 22.92
CA PRO A 345 -17.54 6.14 23.65
C PRO A 345 -18.96 6.38 23.15
N PHE A 346 -19.91 6.52 24.06
CA PHE A 346 -21.32 6.63 23.73
C PHE A 346 -22.00 7.64 24.66
N ASP A 347 -22.51 8.74 24.10
CA ASP A 347 -23.36 9.67 24.84
C ASP A 347 -24.83 9.25 24.74
N PRO A 348 -25.44 8.72 25.83
CA PRO A 348 -26.83 8.28 25.78
C PRO A 348 -27.82 9.42 25.50
N THR A 349 -27.43 10.68 25.73
CA THR A 349 -28.30 11.84 25.46
C THR A 349 -28.47 12.14 23.97
N ALA A 350 -27.62 11.56 23.11
CA ALA A 350 -27.69 11.71 21.67
C ALA A 350 -28.71 10.77 20.99
N PHE A 351 -29.27 9.81 21.72
CA PHE A 351 -30.12 8.74 21.19
C PHE A 351 -31.47 8.66 21.91
N ASN A 352 -32.47 8.10 21.24
CA ASN A 352 -33.76 7.82 21.89
C ASN A 352 -33.71 6.51 22.71
N GLU A 353 -34.69 6.31 23.60
CA GLU A 353 -34.73 5.15 24.49
C GLU A 353 -34.70 3.81 23.74
N ARG A 354 -35.33 3.74 22.56
CA ARG A 354 -35.35 2.54 21.74
C ARG A 354 -33.96 2.22 21.18
N GLU A 355 -33.26 3.22 20.65
CA GLU A 355 -31.89 3.08 20.13
C GLU A 355 -30.92 2.67 21.22
N ILE A 356 -30.98 3.32 22.40
CA ILE A 356 -30.17 2.95 23.57
C ILE A 356 -30.44 1.50 23.97
N ALA A 357 -31.71 1.08 24.02
CA ALA A 357 -32.07 -0.28 24.41
C ALA A 357 -31.56 -1.33 23.41
N LEU A 358 -31.47 -1.00 22.12
CA LEU A 358 -30.91 -1.87 21.08
C LEU A 358 -29.38 -1.98 21.23
N VAL A 359 -28.66 -0.84 21.33
CA VAL A 359 -27.20 -0.85 21.50
C VAL A 359 -26.80 -1.58 22.79
N ARG A 360 -27.51 -1.36 23.90
CA ARG A 360 -27.22 -2.01 25.19
C ARG A 360 -27.31 -3.53 25.15
N ARG A 361 -28.06 -4.13 24.22
CA ARG A 361 -28.10 -5.60 24.08
C ARG A 361 -26.81 -6.16 23.47
N GLU A 362 -26.06 -5.33 22.78
CA GLU A 362 -24.89 -5.71 22.00
C GLU A 362 -23.57 -5.46 22.74
N VAL A 363 -23.58 -4.68 23.82
CA VAL A 363 -22.35 -4.17 24.45
C VAL A 363 -22.37 -4.32 25.98
N LYS A 364 -21.18 -4.40 26.58
CA LYS A 364 -21.00 -4.26 28.02
C LYS A 364 -20.89 -2.78 28.39
N LEU A 365 -21.60 -2.33 29.41
CA LEU A 365 -21.59 -0.92 29.82
C LEU A 365 -20.42 -0.63 30.78
N LEU A 366 -19.72 0.48 30.53
CA LEU A 366 -18.70 1.07 31.38
C LEU A 366 -18.95 2.58 31.56
N GLY A 367 -18.28 3.16 32.54
CA GLY A 367 -18.17 4.60 32.70
C GLY A 367 -19.14 5.24 33.71
N PRO A 368 -18.99 6.55 33.96
CA PRO A 368 -19.65 7.24 35.06
C PRO A 368 -21.17 7.30 34.89
N LEU A 369 -21.67 7.30 33.66
CA LEU A 369 -23.11 7.32 33.39
C LEU A 369 -23.73 5.92 33.35
N ALA A 370 -22.96 4.85 33.55
CA ALA A 370 -23.49 3.48 33.40
C ALA A 370 -24.42 3.04 34.52
N GLU A 371 -24.31 3.63 35.72
CA GLU A 371 -25.16 3.29 36.87
C GLU A 371 -26.65 3.54 36.60
N ASP A 372 -26.97 4.50 35.74
CA ASP A 372 -28.35 4.86 35.38
C ASP A 372 -28.99 3.88 34.37
N PHE A 373 -28.19 3.01 33.72
CA PHE A 373 -28.64 2.21 32.57
C PHE A 373 -28.48 0.69 32.74
N GLY A 374 -28.00 0.18 33.88
CA GLY A 374 -28.05 -1.26 34.21
C GLY A 374 -26.81 -1.80 34.92
N THR A 375 -26.55 -3.11 34.77
CA THR A 375 -25.41 -3.79 35.41
C THR A 375 -24.10 -3.34 34.78
N VAL A 376 -23.33 -2.53 35.51
CA VAL A 376 -22.02 -2.03 35.10
C VAL A 376 -21.01 -3.18 35.08
N ALA A 377 -20.23 -3.32 34.01
CA ALA A 377 -19.13 -4.27 33.99
C ALA A 377 -18.09 -3.87 35.04
N LYS A 378 -17.71 -4.83 35.90
CA LYS A 378 -16.75 -4.58 36.98
C LYS A 378 -15.36 -4.33 36.39
N ILE A 379 -14.89 -3.08 36.48
CA ILE A 379 -13.47 -2.78 36.30
C ILE A 379 -12.78 -3.21 37.59
N SER A 380 -11.96 -4.27 37.57
CA SER A 380 -11.02 -4.50 38.66
C SER A 380 -9.90 -3.47 38.54
N ARG A 381 -9.88 -2.50 39.46
CA ARG A 381 -8.75 -1.59 39.65
C ARG A 381 -7.57 -2.28 40.31
#